data_AF-A0A2M8PL26-F1
#
_entry.id   AF-A0A2M8PL26-F1
#
_cell.length_a   1.000
_cell.length_b   1.000
_cell.length_c   1.000
_cell.angle_alpha   90.00
_cell.angle_beta   90.00
_cell.angle_gamma   90.00
#
_symmetry.space_group_name_H-M   'P 1'
#
loop_
_entity.id
_entity.type
_entity.pdbx_description
1 polymer ?
#
loop_
_entity_poly.entity_id
_entity_poly.type
_entity_poly.pdbx_seq_one_letter_code
_entity_poly.pdbx_strand_id
1 'polypeptide(L)'
;ANILSVGLNCALGAALMKPYMRELSRVAACYVSCYPNAGLPNEFGQYDETASQMSNLLEDFANEGLVNIVGGCCGTTPAHIQAIAEKVANFEPRQKPVIKRALRLAGLEAITIDEHTNFVNVGERTNVTGSRMFARLIKEEKYDEALEVARQQVEGGAQILDINMDEGMLDSQKA
;
A
#
# COMPACT_ATOMS: atom_id res chain seq x y z
N ALA A 1 -3.10 -7.45 -13.77
CA ALA A 1 -2.28 -8.54 -13.18
C ALA A 1 -3.21 -9.50 -12.45
N ASN A 2 -2.93 -10.81 -12.48
CA ASN A 2 -3.69 -11.82 -11.74
C ASN A 2 -2.90 -12.22 -10.47
N ILE A 3 -2.89 -11.33 -9.47
CA ILE A 3 -2.13 -11.51 -8.23
C ILE A 3 -2.83 -12.55 -7.36
N LEU A 4 -2.11 -13.60 -6.95
CA LEU A 4 -2.66 -14.64 -6.08
C LEU A 4 -2.87 -14.18 -4.64
N SER A 5 -1.88 -13.48 -4.07
CA SER A 5 -1.91 -13.00 -2.68
C SER A 5 -1.18 -11.67 -2.54
N VAL A 6 -1.65 -10.84 -1.60
CA VAL A 6 -0.98 -9.62 -1.13
C VAL A 6 -0.88 -9.69 0.38
N GLY A 7 0.15 -9.10 0.99
CA GLY A 7 0.34 -9.22 2.42
C GLY A 7 1.37 -8.27 3.00
N LEU A 8 1.54 -8.37 4.31
CA LEU A 8 2.52 -7.61 5.08
C LEU A 8 3.46 -8.57 5.80
N ASN A 9 4.73 -8.20 5.87
CA ASN A 9 5.75 -8.91 6.63
C ASN A 9 6.75 -7.95 7.27
N CYS A 10 7.43 -8.40 8.32
CA CYS A 10 8.46 -7.64 9.03
C CYS A 10 7.94 -6.30 9.59
N ALA A 11 8.87 -5.39 9.94
CA ALA A 11 8.72 -4.07 10.55
C ALA A 11 7.98 -4.02 11.91
N LEU A 12 6.90 -4.78 12.06
CA LEU A 12 5.98 -4.77 13.18
C LEU A 12 5.74 -6.19 13.69
N GLY A 13 5.47 -6.30 14.99
CA GLY A 13 4.87 -7.49 15.59
C GLY A 13 3.37 -7.57 15.27
N ALA A 14 2.75 -8.73 15.56
CA ALA A 14 1.35 -9.00 15.22
C ALA A 14 0.38 -7.97 15.82
N ALA A 15 0.57 -7.57 17.08
CA ALA A 15 -0.31 -6.61 17.76
C ALA A 15 -0.43 -5.26 17.00
N LEU A 16 0.70 -4.75 16.47
CA LEU A 16 0.74 -3.49 15.73
C LEU A 16 0.32 -3.65 14.26
N MET A 17 0.44 -4.85 13.71
CA MET A 17 0.08 -5.12 12.31
C MET A 17 -1.45 -5.26 12.12
N LYS A 18 -2.19 -5.61 13.17
CA LYS A 18 -3.65 -5.87 13.15
C LYS A 18 -4.50 -4.79 12.44
N PRO A 19 -4.37 -3.47 12.71
CA PRO A 19 -5.17 -2.46 12.02
C PRO A 19 -4.90 -2.44 10.50
N TYR A 20 -3.66 -2.62 10.07
CA TYR A 20 -3.32 -2.69 8.64
C TYR A 20 -3.86 -3.96 7.99
N MET A 21 -3.86 -5.08 8.71
CA MET A 21 -4.48 -6.31 8.21
C MET A 21 -5.99 -6.20 8.07
N ARG A 22 -6.67 -5.45 8.95
CA ARG A 22 -8.10 -5.15 8.80
C ARG A 22 -8.38 -4.35 7.52
N GLU A 23 -7.59 -3.30 7.26
CA GLU A 23 -7.76 -2.52 6.03
C GLU A 23 -7.42 -3.34 4.77
N LEU A 24 -6.31 -4.07 4.78
CA LEU A 24 -5.91 -4.90 3.65
C LEU A 24 -6.95 -6.01 3.38
N SER A 25 -7.46 -6.65 4.45
CA SER A 25 -8.53 -7.63 4.36
C SER A 25 -9.81 -7.05 3.76
N ARG A 26 -10.12 -5.78 4.03
CA ARG A 26 -11.31 -5.12 3.46
C ARG A 26 -11.17 -4.84 1.96
N VAL A 27 -9.97 -4.50 1.48
CA VAL A 27 -9.78 -3.99 0.10
C VAL A 27 -9.16 -4.99 -0.88
N ALA A 28 -8.54 -6.07 -0.41
CA ALA A 28 -7.84 -7.02 -1.28
C ALA A 28 -8.82 -7.96 -2.02
N ALA A 29 -8.80 -7.92 -3.36
CA ALA A 29 -9.57 -8.83 -4.21
C ALA A 29 -8.98 -10.26 -4.26
N CYS A 30 -7.77 -10.44 -3.74
CA CYS A 30 -7.02 -11.70 -3.74
C CYS A 30 -6.86 -12.23 -2.30
N TYR A 31 -6.08 -13.30 -2.15
CA TYR A 31 -5.76 -13.83 -0.83
C TYR A 31 -4.88 -12.85 -0.04
N VAL A 32 -4.98 -12.90 1.28
CA VAL A 32 -4.23 -12.04 2.18
C VAL A 32 -3.23 -12.87 2.99
N SER A 33 -1.97 -12.45 2.99
CA SER A 33 -0.90 -13.08 3.77
C SER A 33 -0.35 -12.16 4.87
N CYS A 34 0.09 -12.75 5.99
CA CYS A 34 0.67 -12.00 7.11
C CYS A 34 1.82 -12.77 7.76
N TYR A 35 2.99 -12.15 7.85
CA TYR A 35 4.19 -12.73 8.47
C TYR A 35 4.85 -11.69 9.41
N PRO A 36 4.29 -11.44 10.61
CA PRO A 36 4.83 -10.46 11.52
C PRO A 36 6.15 -10.94 12.15
N ASN A 37 6.89 -10.00 12.73
CA ASN A 37 8.00 -10.33 13.61
C ASN A 37 7.48 -10.91 14.95
N ALA A 38 8.34 -11.60 15.69
CA ALA A 38 8.08 -12.00 17.07
C ALA A 38 8.19 -10.78 18.00
N GLY A 39 7.23 -9.86 17.90
CA GLY A 39 7.26 -8.55 18.55
C GLY A 39 8.20 -7.54 17.88
N LEU A 40 8.47 -6.43 18.56
CA LEU A 40 9.49 -5.46 18.16
C LEU A 40 10.86 -5.91 18.68
N PRO A 41 11.97 -5.59 17.97
CA PRO A 41 13.29 -5.85 18.50
C PRO A 41 13.54 -5.04 19.77
N ASN A 42 14.15 -5.65 20.77
CA ASN A 42 14.60 -4.99 21.99
C ASN A 42 15.87 -4.15 21.74
N GLU A 43 16.39 -3.49 22.77
CA GLU A 43 17.58 -2.63 22.69
C GLU A 43 18.84 -3.36 22.18
N PHE A 44 18.87 -4.69 22.28
CA PHE A 44 19.95 -5.55 21.78
C PHE A 44 19.67 -6.12 20.39
N GLY A 45 18.57 -5.71 19.74
CA GLY A 45 18.14 -6.22 18.44
C GLY A 45 17.55 -7.64 18.47
N GLN A 46 17.21 -8.15 19.66
CA GLN A 46 16.64 -9.49 19.85
C GLN A 46 15.11 -9.43 19.96
N TYR A 47 14.46 -10.59 19.80
CA TYR A 47 13.00 -10.72 19.82
C TYR A 47 12.58 -11.59 21.01
N ASP A 48 11.81 -11.00 21.92
CA ASP A 48 11.44 -11.63 23.20
C ASP A 48 10.02 -12.22 23.20
N GLU A 49 9.22 -11.95 22.17
CA GLU A 49 7.87 -12.51 22.07
C GLU A 49 7.94 -14.02 21.88
N THR A 50 7.22 -14.75 22.72
CA THR A 50 7.22 -16.21 22.71
C THR A 50 6.26 -16.77 21.66
N ALA A 51 6.46 -18.04 21.30
CA ALA A 51 5.56 -18.78 20.40
C ALA A 51 4.08 -18.73 20.82
N SER A 52 3.81 -18.83 22.13
CA SER A 52 2.44 -18.75 22.68
C SER A 52 1.85 -17.35 22.52
N GLN A 53 2.61 -16.30 22.84
CA GLN A 53 2.15 -14.92 22.69
C GLN A 53 1.83 -14.58 21.23
N MET A 54 2.76 -14.87 20.32
CA MET A 54 2.59 -14.58 18.90
C MET A 54 1.43 -15.38 18.28
N SER A 55 1.31 -16.67 18.62
CA SER A 55 0.23 -17.53 18.10
C SER A 55 -1.16 -17.13 18.60
N ASN A 56 -1.31 -16.67 19.86
CA ASN A 56 -2.58 -16.13 20.36
C ASN A 56 -2.99 -14.85 19.62
N LEU A 57 -2.04 -13.98 19.27
CA LEU A 57 -2.33 -12.78 18.47
C LEU A 57 -2.75 -13.12 17.03
N LEU A 58 -2.18 -14.18 16.46
CA LEU A 58 -2.53 -14.64 15.11
C LEU A 58 -3.80 -15.50 15.08
N GLU A 59 -4.15 -16.15 16.19
CA GLU A 59 -5.46 -16.78 16.40
C GLU A 59 -6.58 -15.74 16.25
N ASP A 60 -6.42 -14.55 16.84
CA ASP A 60 -7.36 -13.43 16.66
C ASP A 60 -7.52 -13.06 15.18
N PHE A 61 -6.44 -13.06 14.40
CA PHE A 61 -6.49 -12.70 12.98
C PHE A 61 -7.29 -13.73 12.19
N ALA A 62 -7.11 -15.01 12.51
CA ALA A 62 -7.86 -16.09 11.90
C ALA A 62 -9.34 -16.05 12.32
N ASN A 63 -9.62 -15.85 13.61
CA ASN A 63 -10.97 -15.72 14.15
C ASN A 63 -11.76 -14.54 13.54
N GLU A 64 -11.10 -13.41 13.31
CA GLU A 64 -11.68 -12.25 12.63
C GLU A 64 -11.72 -12.41 11.09
N GLY A 65 -11.23 -13.51 10.53
CA GLY A 65 -11.20 -13.76 9.10
C GLY A 65 -10.34 -12.76 8.32
N LEU A 66 -9.20 -12.34 8.88
CA LEU A 66 -8.33 -11.32 8.28
C LEU A 66 -7.31 -11.89 7.30
N VAL A 67 -6.99 -13.18 7.39
CA VAL A 67 -5.87 -13.80 6.68
C VAL A 67 -6.28 -15.09 5.96
N ASN A 68 -5.56 -15.40 4.88
CA ASN A 68 -5.61 -16.67 4.18
C ASN A 68 -4.32 -17.48 4.38
N ILE A 69 -3.19 -16.79 4.57
CA ILE A 69 -1.88 -17.39 4.78
C ILE A 69 -1.23 -16.66 5.96
N VAL A 70 -0.66 -17.41 6.89
CA VAL A 70 0.00 -16.85 8.06
C VAL A 70 1.35 -17.52 8.28
N GLY A 71 2.31 -16.79 8.82
CA GLY A 71 3.57 -17.33 9.29
C GLY A 71 4.33 -16.32 10.13
N GLY A 72 5.66 -16.31 10.00
CA GLY A 72 6.53 -15.47 10.81
C GLY A 72 7.70 -14.88 10.02
N CYS A 73 8.24 -13.77 10.52
CA CYS A 73 9.42 -13.10 9.97
C CYS A 73 10.55 -13.07 11.01
N CYS A 74 11.16 -11.92 11.31
CA CYS A 74 12.30 -11.83 12.22
C CYS A 74 11.92 -12.25 13.65
N GLY A 75 12.82 -12.99 14.31
CA GLY A 75 12.62 -13.53 15.65
C GLY A 75 11.80 -14.82 15.72
N THR A 76 11.10 -15.18 14.64
CA THR A 76 10.27 -16.39 14.61
C THR A 76 11.10 -17.65 14.44
N THR A 77 10.67 -18.74 15.07
CA THR A 77 11.38 -20.02 15.10
C THR A 77 10.42 -21.16 14.74
N PRO A 78 10.90 -22.40 14.50
CA PRO A 78 10.02 -23.54 14.27
C PRO A 78 8.96 -23.74 15.36
N ALA A 79 9.26 -23.43 16.62
CA ALA A 79 8.30 -23.47 17.71
C ALA A 79 7.17 -22.45 17.55
N HIS A 80 7.47 -21.26 17.01
CA HIS A 80 6.45 -20.26 16.68
C HIS A 80 5.54 -20.77 15.57
N ILE A 81 6.12 -21.29 14.48
CA ILE A 81 5.36 -21.79 13.33
C ILE A 81 4.45 -22.95 13.74
N GLN A 82 4.94 -23.86 14.59
CA GLN A 82 4.12 -24.94 15.12
C GLN A 82 2.92 -24.42 15.92
N ALA A 83 3.16 -23.51 16.89
CA ALA A 83 2.09 -22.95 17.71
C ALA A 83 1.06 -22.16 16.87
N ILE A 84 1.53 -21.41 15.87
CA ILE A 84 0.65 -20.70 14.92
C ILE A 84 -0.20 -21.70 14.15
N ALA A 85 0.41 -22.73 13.56
CA ALA A 85 -0.30 -23.73 12.77
C ALA A 85 -1.38 -24.46 13.59
N GLU A 86 -1.06 -24.87 14.82
CA GLU A 86 -2.01 -25.53 15.73
C GLU A 86 -3.21 -24.64 16.08
N LYS A 87 -2.98 -23.34 16.33
CA LYS A 87 -4.04 -22.39 16.66
C LYS A 87 -4.95 -22.09 15.47
N VAL A 88 -4.37 -21.80 14.30
CA VAL A 88 -5.16 -21.36 13.14
C VAL A 88 -5.85 -22.50 12.40
N ALA A 89 -5.48 -23.77 12.65
CA ALA A 89 -6.03 -24.94 11.96
C ALA A 89 -7.56 -25.10 12.08
N ASN A 90 -8.17 -24.53 13.13
CA ASN A 90 -9.62 -24.64 13.39
C ASN A 90 -10.44 -23.51 12.76
N PHE A 91 -9.81 -22.59 12.00
CA PHE A 91 -10.48 -21.43 11.43
C PHE A 91 -10.57 -21.53 9.91
N GLU A 92 -11.70 -21.09 9.38
CA GLU A 92 -11.88 -20.94 7.94
C GLU A 92 -11.02 -19.78 7.40
N PRO A 93 -10.36 -19.94 6.25
CA PRO A 93 -9.64 -18.84 5.62
C PRO A 93 -10.56 -17.65 5.34
N ARG A 94 -9.99 -16.43 5.38
CA ARG A 94 -10.66 -15.20 4.98
C ARG A 94 -11.44 -15.35 3.67
N GLN A 95 -12.70 -14.92 3.68
CA GLN A 95 -13.50 -14.80 2.47
C GLN A 95 -13.16 -13.50 1.73
N LYS A 96 -12.90 -13.61 0.43
CA LYS A 96 -12.60 -12.43 -0.41
C LYS A 96 -13.85 -11.55 -0.53
N PRO A 97 -13.74 -10.23 -0.31
CA PRO A 97 -14.87 -9.32 -0.40
C PRO A 97 -15.33 -9.19 -1.85
N VAL A 98 -16.62 -8.89 -2.01
CA VAL A 98 -17.16 -8.47 -3.31
C VAL A 98 -16.85 -6.98 -3.48
N ILE A 99 -15.92 -6.67 -4.37
CA ILE A 99 -15.50 -5.28 -4.61
C ILE A 99 -16.33 -4.70 -5.76
N LYS A 100 -17.11 -3.66 -5.48
CA LYS A 100 -17.83 -2.92 -6.52
C LYS A 100 -16.86 -2.32 -7.53
N ARG A 101 -17.25 -2.34 -8.80
CA ARG A 101 -16.47 -1.73 -9.89
C ARG A 101 -16.43 -0.21 -9.69
N ALA A 102 -15.23 0.35 -9.67
CA ALA A 102 -14.96 1.78 -9.58
C ALA A 102 -13.56 2.03 -10.14
N LEU A 103 -13.27 3.26 -10.59
CA LEU A 103 -11.92 3.66 -10.96
C LEU A 103 -11.14 3.89 -9.67
N ARG A 104 -10.02 3.20 -9.49
CA ARG A 104 -9.16 3.29 -8.31
C ARG A 104 -7.76 3.66 -8.75
N LEU A 105 -7.29 4.80 -8.26
CA LEU A 105 -5.95 5.32 -8.52
C LEU A 105 -5.25 5.55 -7.17
N ALA A 106 -3.93 5.68 -7.19
CA ALA A 106 -3.17 5.98 -6.00
C ALA A 106 -1.88 6.73 -6.34
N GLY A 107 -1.54 7.70 -5.49
CA GLY A 107 -0.19 8.23 -5.31
C GLY A 107 0.33 7.78 -3.94
N LEU A 108 0.56 8.73 -3.03
CA LEU A 108 0.71 8.44 -1.60
C LEU A 108 -0.64 8.15 -0.92
N GLU A 109 -1.70 8.77 -1.43
CA GLU A 109 -3.07 8.55 -0.98
C GLU A 109 -3.86 7.83 -2.09
N ALA A 110 -4.82 6.99 -1.67
CA ALA A 110 -5.70 6.30 -2.59
C ALA A 110 -6.94 7.16 -2.90
N ILE A 111 -7.35 7.19 -4.16
CA ILE A 111 -8.58 7.81 -4.61
C ILE A 111 -9.48 6.76 -5.28
N THR A 112 -10.73 6.69 -4.84
CA THR A 112 -11.77 5.87 -5.47
C THR A 112 -12.79 6.80 -6.11
N ILE A 113 -13.02 6.61 -7.41
CA ILE A 113 -13.95 7.38 -8.22
C ILE A 113 -15.09 6.43 -8.64
N ASP A 114 -16.27 6.70 -8.11
CA ASP A 114 -17.49 5.91 -8.26
C ASP A 114 -18.73 6.78 -8.54
N GLU A 115 -19.92 6.17 -8.51
CA GLU A 115 -21.22 6.83 -8.77
C GLU A 115 -21.60 7.95 -7.78
N HIS A 116 -20.91 8.05 -6.64
CA HIS A 116 -21.12 9.10 -5.64
C HIS A 116 -20.06 10.20 -5.70
N THR A 117 -19.05 10.03 -6.55
CA THR A 117 -17.95 10.98 -6.69
C THR A 117 -18.38 12.15 -7.57
N ASN A 118 -18.11 13.38 -7.12
CA ASN A 118 -18.33 14.59 -7.92
C ASN A 118 -17.33 14.68 -9.08
N PHE A 119 -17.33 15.81 -9.79
CA PHE A 119 -16.35 16.07 -10.84
C PHE A 119 -14.91 15.95 -10.31
N VAL A 120 -14.08 15.20 -11.03
CA VAL A 120 -12.67 14.99 -10.71
C VAL A 120 -11.83 15.87 -11.61
N ASN A 121 -11.12 16.83 -11.01
CA ASN A 121 -10.24 17.73 -11.76
C ASN A 121 -8.89 17.06 -12.02
N VAL A 122 -8.48 17.04 -13.30
CA VAL A 122 -7.14 16.64 -13.73
C VAL A 122 -6.36 17.91 -14.10
N GLY A 123 -5.28 18.19 -13.37
CA GLY A 123 -4.42 19.35 -13.63
C GLY A 123 -3.57 19.17 -14.88
N GLU A 124 -3.75 20.04 -15.87
CA GLU A 124 -3.13 19.95 -17.21
C GLU A 124 -1.82 20.73 -17.38
N ARG A 125 -1.43 21.58 -16.43
CA ARG A 125 -0.35 22.57 -16.63
C ARG A 125 1.07 21.98 -16.58
N THR A 126 1.20 20.74 -16.14
CA THR A 126 2.42 19.93 -16.12
C THR A 126 2.65 19.26 -17.48
N ASN A 127 2.55 20.06 -18.54
CA ASN A 127 2.54 19.61 -19.93
C ASN A 127 3.43 20.50 -20.78
N VAL A 128 4.52 19.95 -21.33
CA VAL A 128 5.50 20.72 -22.11
C VAL A 128 4.87 21.34 -23.37
N THR A 129 3.96 20.62 -24.04
CA THR A 129 3.30 21.15 -25.25
C THR A 129 2.24 22.22 -24.91
N GLY A 130 1.54 22.07 -23.78
CA GLY A 130 0.40 22.90 -23.39
C GLY A 130 0.72 24.10 -22.50
N SER A 131 1.86 24.09 -21.79
CA SER A 131 2.18 25.08 -20.76
C SER A 131 3.53 25.74 -21.03
N ARG A 132 3.50 26.98 -21.55
CA ARG A 132 4.72 27.76 -21.85
C ARG A 132 5.67 27.88 -20.65
N MET A 133 5.10 28.00 -19.46
CA MET A 133 5.88 28.12 -18.23
C MET A 133 6.58 26.79 -17.92
N PHE A 134 5.84 25.68 -17.93
CA PHE A 134 6.40 24.35 -17.65
C PHE A 134 7.44 23.95 -18.70
N ALA A 135 7.15 24.17 -19.99
CA ALA A 135 8.09 23.93 -21.09
C ALA A 135 9.43 24.64 -20.89
N ARG A 136 9.39 25.93 -20.52
CA ARG A 136 10.61 26.69 -20.21
C ARG A 136 11.37 26.09 -19.04
N LEU A 137 10.68 25.74 -17.95
CA LEU A 137 11.31 25.19 -16.75
C LEU A 137 11.98 23.83 -17.01
N ILE A 138 11.31 22.94 -17.75
CA ILE A 138 11.88 21.64 -18.14
C ILE A 138 13.10 21.83 -19.06
N LYS A 139 13.01 22.70 -20.06
CA LYS A 139 14.11 23.00 -20.99
C LYS A 139 15.33 23.65 -20.31
N GLU A 140 15.10 24.45 -19.27
CA GLU A 140 16.15 25.05 -18.46
C GLU A 140 16.61 24.15 -17.30
N GLU A 141 16.12 22.90 -17.23
CA GLU A 141 16.41 21.91 -16.17
C GLU A 141 16.09 22.39 -14.75
N LYS A 142 15.11 23.29 -14.62
CA LYS A 142 14.63 23.86 -13.35
C LYS A 142 13.52 23.01 -12.73
N TYR A 143 13.85 21.76 -12.38
CA TYR A 143 12.86 20.79 -11.90
C TYR A 143 12.19 21.20 -10.58
N ASP A 144 12.90 21.83 -9.66
CA ASP A 144 12.31 22.30 -8.39
C ASP A 144 11.22 23.36 -8.63
N GLU A 145 11.46 24.30 -9.56
CA GLU A 145 10.45 25.28 -9.98
C GLU A 145 9.32 24.61 -10.80
N ALA A 146 9.61 23.53 -11.53
CA ALA A 146 8.60 22.77 -12.25
C ALA A 146 7.64 22.02 -11.30
N LEU A 147 8.15 21.49 -10.18
CA LEU A 147 7.35 20.88 -9.11
C LEU A 147 6.37 21.88 -8.48
N GLU A 148 6.74 23.15 -8.41
CA GLU A 148 5.85 24.20 -7.93
C GLU A 148 4.60 24.35 -8.82
N VAL A 149 4.72 24.11 -10.13
CA VAL A 149 3.58 24.08 -11.06
C VAL A 149 2.61 22.94 -10.73
N ALA A 150 3.14 21.76 -10.41
CA ALA A 150 2.36 20.62 -9.95
C ALA A 150 1.65 20.93 -8.62
N ARG A 151 2.40 21.45 -7.64
CA ARG A 151 1.90 21.80 -6.30
C ARG A 151 0.74 22.80 -6.36
N GLN A 152 0.90 23.88 -7.13
CA GLN A 152 -0.14 24.90 -7.29
C GLN A 152 -1.44 24.34 -7.88
N GLN A 153 -1.37 23.35 -8.76
CA GLN A 153 -2.58 22.70 -9.29
C GLN A 153 -3.29 21.89 -8.22
N VAL A 154 -2.54 21.14 -7.40
CA VAL A 154 -3.11 20.39 -6.26
C VAL A 154 -3.73 21.34 -5.24
N GLU A 155 -3.05 22.44 -4.88
CA GLU A 155 -3.59 23.48 -4.00
C GLU A 155 -4.80 24.20 -4.59
N GLY A 156 -4.87 24.28 -5.92
CA GLY A 156 -6.02 24.77 -6.68
C GLY A 156 -7.17 23.78 -6.80
N GLY A 157 -7.05 22.58 -6.22
CA GLY A 157 -8.11 21.56 -6.19
C GLY A 157 -8.03 20.47 -7.26
N ALA A 158 -6.91 20.36 -7.98
CA ALA A 158 -6.65 19.20 -8.84
C ALA A 158 -6.43 17.94 -7.98
N GLN A 159 -7.16 16.87 -8.29
CA GLN A 159 -7.07 15.58 -7.58
C GLN A 159 -6.10 14.62 -8.28
N ILE A 160 -5.86 14.84 -9.57
CA ILE A 160 -4.96 14.08 -10.42
C ILE A 160 -4.13 15.10 -11.22
N LEU A 161 -2.89 14.76 -11.56
CA LEU A 161 -2.05 15.56 -12.44
C LEU A 161 -1.81 14.81 -13.74
N ASP A 162 -2.00 15.49 -14.87
CA ASP A 162 -1.54 15.05 -16.19
C ASP A 162 -0.06 15.45 -16.34
N ILE A 163 0.81 14.51 -16.67
CA ILE A 163 2.23 14.78 -16.88
C ILE A 163 2.57 14.45 -18.33
N ASN A 164 3.02 15.45 -19.07
CA ASN A 164 3.42 15.30 -20.47
C ASN A 164 4.80 15.93 -20.71
N MET A 165 5.78 15.09 -21.07
CA MET A 165 7.15 15.46 -21.42
C MET A 165 7.43 15.35 -22.94
N ASP A 166 6.39 15.22 -23.76
CA ASP A 166 6.52 15.10 -25.21
C ASP A 166 6.83 16.46 -25.84
N GLU A 167 8.01 16.56 -26.44
CA GLU A 167 8.44 17.65 -27.31
C GLU A 167 9.55 17.14 -28.25
N GLY A 168 9.54 17.54 -29.53
CA GLY A 168 10.51 17.06 -30.52
C GLY A 168 11.98 17.41 -30.24
N MET A 169 12.25 18.24 -29.24
CA MET A 169 13.59 18.67 -28.81
C MET A 169 14.00 18.09 -27.44
N LEU A 170 13.14 17.30 -26.78
CA LEU A 170 13.41 16.66 -25.50
C LEU A 170 13.58 15.14 -25.68
N ASP A 171 14.44 14.53 -24.87
CA ASP A 171 14.49 13.08 -24.70
C ASP A 171 13.39 12.68 -23.71
N SER A 172 12.14 12.53 -24.21
CA SER A 172 10.95 12.32 -23.39
C SER A 172 10.99 11.08 -22.50
N GLN A 173 11.86 10.10 -22.78
CA GLN A 173 12.04 8.93 -21.92
C GLN A 173 12.88 9.25 -20.67
N LYS A 174 13.81 10.21 -20.77
CA LYS A 174 14.68 10.61 -19.65
C LYS A 174 14.15 11.81 -18.88
N ALA A 175 13.34 12.65 -19.52
CA ALA A 175 12.76 13.86 -18.96
C ALA A 175 11.65 13.56 -17.93
#